data_AF-A0A7X7DVD2-F1
#
_entry.id   AF-A0A7X7DVD2-F1
#
_cell.length_a   1.000
_cell.length_b   1.000
_cell.length_c   1.000
_cell.angle_alpha   90.00
_cell.angle_beta   90.00
_cell.angle_gamma   90.00
#
_symmetry.space_group_name_H-M   'P 1'
#
loop_
_entity.id
_entity.type
_entity.pdbx_description
1 polymer ?
#
loop_
_entity_poly.entity_id
_entity_poly.type
_entity_poly.pdbx_seq_one_letter_code
_entity_poly.pdbx_strand_id
1 'polypeptide(L)'
;ELYSTSAGRAILAALPEEEFEAYLSTRELLPRTDWTVVDKETFGKIIENARTKGYAEETQENEVGVRCVGAAILGKDGYPVGAVSVAGPVFRFTDERVESVGKRVFGTARIISYQLGYSTNGGQGGL
;
A
#
# COMPACT_ATOMS: atom_id res chain seq x y z
N GLU A 1 1.47 6.58 11.82
CA GLU A 1 0.17 6.05 11.36
C GLU A 1 0.27 5.42 9.97
N LEU A 2 -0.22 4.17 9.81
CA LEU A 2 -0.13 3.43 8.54
C LEU A 2 -1.39 3.59 7.67
N TYR A 3 -2.58 3.67 8.29
CA TYR A 3 -3.88 3.59 7.59
C TYR A 3 -4.17 4.77 6.65
N SER A 4 -3.60 5.94 6.92
CA SER A 4 -3.84 7.18 6.16
C SER A 4 -2.73 7.50 5.16
N THR A 5 -1.78 6.59 4.91
CA THR A 5 -0.71 6.82 3.91
C THR A 5 -0.66 5.67 2.91
N SER A 6 -0.32 5.97 1.65
CA SER A 6 -0.14 4.92 0.63
C SER A 6 0.99 3.94 0.97
N ALA A 7 2.10 4.43 1.55
CA ALA A 7 3.21 3.57 2.00
C ALA A 7 2.79 2.64 3.14
N GLY A 8 2.06 3.16 4.13
CA GLY A 8 1.58 2.36 5.25
C GLY A 8 0.54 1.32 4.82
N ARG A 9 -0.40 1.70 3.94
CA ARG A 9 -1.32 0.75 3.31
C ARG A 9 -0.62 -0.33 2.52
N ALA A 10 0.44 0.01 1.80
CA ALA A 10 1.22 -0.97 1.06
C ALA A 10 1.88 -1.98 1.99
N ILE A 11 2.43 -1.54 3.14
CA ILE A 11 2.96 -2.43 4.17
C ILE A 11 1.85 -3.34 4.70
N LEU A 12 0.71 -2.78 5.09
CA LEU A 12 -0.43 -3.55 5.61
C LEU A 12 -0.96 -4.58 4.60
N ALA A 13 -1.02 -4.22 3.32
CA ALA A 13 -1.40 -5.13 2.24
C ALA A 13 -0.37 -6.26 2.01
N ALA A 14 0.88 -6.10 2.44
CA ALA A 14 1.89 -7.15 2.33
C ALA A 14 2.01 -8.03 3.57
N LEU A 15 1.34 -7.69 4.68
CA LEU A 15 1.38 -8.50 5.90
C LEU A 15 0.62 -9.82 5.75
N PRO A 16 1.00 -10.86 6.52
CA PRO A 16 0.12 -12.00 6.76
C PRO A 16 -1.25 -11.55 7.26
N GLU A 17 -2.30 -12.28 6.88
CA GLU A 17 -3.69 -11.89 7.18
C GLU A 17 -3.92 -11.72 8.69
N GLU A 18 -3.39 -12.63 9.50
CA GLU A 18 -3.50 -12.58 10.96
C GLU A 18 -2.89 -11.30 11.56
N GLU A 19 -1.77 -10.82 11.02
CA GLU A 19 -1.12 -9.58 11.47
C GLU A 19 -1.88 -8.34 11.03
N PHE A 20 -2.47 -8.36 9.83
CA PHE A 20 -3.35 -7.30 9.36
C PHE A 20 -4.61 -7.19 10.23
N GLU A 21 -5.27 -8.31 10.52
CA GLU A 21 -6.43 -8.37 11.42
C GLU A 21 -6.08 -7.93 12.85
N ALA A 22 -4.90 -8.32 13.35
CA ALA A 22 -4.40 -7.84 14.64
C ALA A 22 -4.19 -6.31 14.65
N TYR A 23 -3.63 -5.76 13.56
CA TYR A 23 -3.52 -4.30 13.40
C TYR A 23 -4.91 -3.65 13.39
N LEU A 24 -5.84 -4.16 12.60
CA LEU A 24 -7.15 -3.53 12.43
C LEU A 24 -8.01 -3.62 13.69
N SER A 25 -7.95 -4.73 14.42
CA SER A 25 -8.70 -4.92 15.67
C SER A 25 -8.21 -4.03 16.81
N THR A 26 -6.90 -3.82 16.92
CA THR A 26 -6.28 -3.07 18.03
C THR A 26 -6.16 -1.57 17.79
N ARG A 27 -6.30 -1.10 16.54
CA ARG A 27 -6.13 0.31 16.19
C ARG A 27 -7.46 1.04 16.10
N GLU A 28 -7.44 2.27 16.60
CA GLU A 28 -8.44 3.28 16.29
C GLU A 28 -7.99 4.03 15.03
N LEU A 29 -8.87 4.12 14.03
CA LEU A 29 -8.62 4.87 12.81
C LEU A 29 -9.12 6.30 13.04
N LEU A 30 -8.20 7.21 13.37
CA LEU A 30 -8.54 8.58 13.73
C LEU A 30 -8.66 9.47 12.48
N PRO A 31 -9.63 10.39 12.43
CA PRO A 31 -9.72 11.33 11.32
C PRO A 31 -8.54 12.31 11.36
N ARG A 32 -7.82 12.45 10.25
CA ARG A 32 -6.76 13.47 10.06
C ARG A 32 -7.24 14.60 9.14
N THR A 33 -8.12 14.28 8.21
CA THR A 33 -8.83 15.18 7.32
C THR A 33 -10.27 14.68 7.16
N ASP A 34 -11.12 15.45 6.50
CA ASP A 34 -12.49 15.04 6.17
C ASP A 34 -12.55 13.84 5.19
N TRP A 35 -11.42 13.47 4.59
CA TRP A 35 -11.30 12.37 3.63
C TRP A 35 -10.78 11.08 4.27
N THR A 36 -10.25 11.15 5.50
CA THR A 36 -9.66 9.99 6.16
C THR A 36 -10.68 8.87 6.32
N VAL A 37 -10.35 7.68 5.82
CA VAL A 37 -11.18 6.49 6.03
C VAL A 37 -10.99 5.98 7.46
N VAL A 38 -12.05 6.09 8.25
CA VAL A 38 -12.09 5.66 9.66
C VAL A 38 -12.94 4.41 9.90
N ASP A 39 -13.75 4.02 8.91
CA ASP A 39 -14.52 2.78 8.94
C ASP A 39 -13.62 1.57 8.63
N LYS A 40 -13.61 0.59 9.53
CA LYS A 40 -12.72 -0.57 9.43
C LYS A 40 -13.07 -1.49 8.27
N GLU A 41 -14.36 -1.67 7.96
CA GLU A 41 -14.81 -2.50 6.84
C GLU A 41 -14.37 -1.89 5.50
N THR A 42 -14.58 -0.59 5.34
CA THR A 42 -14.14 0.18 4.17
C THR A 42 -12.62 0.13 4.04
N PHE A 43 -11.88 0.30 5.14
CA PHE A 43 -10.44 0.18 5.14
C PHE A 43 -9.95 -1.22 4.74
N GLY A 44 -10.59 -2.28 5.22
CA GLY A 44 -10.30 -3.66 4.80
C GLY A 44 -10.37 -3.84 3.28
N LYS A 45 -11.46 -3.37 2.65
CA LYS A 45 -11.64 -3.42 1.18
C LYS A 45 -10.55 -2.65 0.43
N ILE A 46 -10.10 -1.52 0.97
CA ILE A 46 -8.98 -0.75 0.39
C ILE A 46 -7.69 -1.57 0.40
N ILE A 47 -7.42 -2.28 1.51
CA ILE A 47 -6.22 -3.11 1.65
C ILE A 47 -6.29 -4.36 0.74
N GLU A 48 -7.44 -5.02 0.62
CA GLU A 48 -7.64 -6.14 -0.32
C GLU A 48 -7.41 -5.72 -1.79
N ASN A 49 -7.90 -4.54 -2.16
CA ASN A 49 -7.65 -3.99 -3.49
C ASN A 49 -6.15 -3.69 -3.70
N ALA A 50 -5.46 -3.18 -2.68
CA ALA A 50 -4.02 -2.97 -2.74
C ALA A 50 -3.23 -4.29 -2.86
N ARG A 51 -3.65 -5.35 -2.15
CA ARG A 51 -3.13 -6.72 -2.29
C ARG A 51 -3.22 -7.19 -3.74
N THR A 52 -4.40 -7.03 -4.34
CA THR A 52 -4.68 -7.47 -5.72
C THR A 52 -3.88 -6.66 -6.76
N LYS A 53 -3.76 -5.34 -6.58
CA LYS A 53 -3.05 -4.45 -7.52
C LYS A 53 -1.53 -4.50 -7.39
N GLY A 54 -1.00 -4.86 -6.22
CA GLY A 54 0.42 -4.77 -5.88
C GLY A 54 0.87 -3.37 -5.43
N TYR A 55 -0.03 -2.39 -5.38
CA TYR A 55 0.22 -1.06 -4.86
C TYR A 55 -1.04 -0.50 -4.18
N ALA A 56 -0.84 0.36 -3.19
CA ALA A 56 -1.89 1.07 -2.48
C ALA A 56 -2.02 2.51 -2.97
N GLU A 57 -3.26 3.01 -2.95
CA GLU A 57 -3.61 4.40 -3.22
C GLU A 57 -4.10 5.07 -1.92
N GLU A 58 -3.85 6.37 -1.83
CA GLU A 58 -4.36 7.20 -0.74
C GLU A 58 -4.63 8.62 -1.28
N THR A 59 -5.78 9.18 -0.96
CA THR A 59 -6.23 10.45 -1.54
C THR A 59 -6.77 11.36 -0.45
N GLN A 60 -6.00 12.39 -0.12
CA GLN A 60 -6.33 13.48 0.80
C GLN A 60 -6.56 13.09 2.27
N GLU A 61 -6.27 11.86 2.64
CA GLU A 61 -6.55 11.27 3.96
C GLU A 61 -5.49 11.65 5.00
N ASN A 62 -4.22 11.79 4.60
CA ASN A 62 -3.18 12.30 5.49
C ASN A 62 -2.95 13.80 5.34
N GLU A 63 -3.15 14.35 4.14
CA GLU A 63 -2.96 15.76 3.83
C GLU A 63 -3.91 16.21 2.71
N VAL A 64 -4.71 17.26 2.95
CA VAL A 64 -5.66 17.78 1.97
C VAL A 64 -4.94 18.25 0.70
N GLY A 65 -5.49 17.91 -0.47
CA GLY A 65 -4.92 18.26 -1.76
C GLY A 65 -3.80 17.33 -2.25
N VAL A 66 -3.43 16.29 -1.49
CA VAL A 66 -2.39 15.32 -1.86
C VAL A 66 -3.00 13.98 -2.27
N ARG A 67 -2.46 13.34 -3.30
CA ARG A 67 -2.72 11.95 -3.66
C ARG A 67 -1.41 11.19 -3.75
N CYS A 68 -1.40 9.97 -3.24
CA CYS A 68 -0.22 9.14 -3.13
C CYS A 68 -0.46 7.73 -3.68
N VAL A 69 0.61 7.12 -4.20
CA VAL A 69 0.68 5.70 -4.50
C VAL A 69 1.90 5.08 -3.83
N GLY A 70 1.78 3.86 -3.32
CA GLY A 70 2.85 3.18 -2.60
C GLY A 70 2.86 1.68 -2.84
N ALA A 71 4.04 1.05 -2.83
CA ALA A 71 4.19 -0.40 -2.93
C ALA A 71 5.21 -0.90 -1.90
N ALA A 72 4.95 -2.08 -1.34
CA ALA A 72 5.78 -2.67 -0.32
C ALA A 72 7.09 -3.21 -0.91
N ILE A 73 8.18 -2.99 -0.20
CA ILE A 73 9.45 -3.68 -0.42
C ILE A 73 9.44 -4.91 0.49
N LEU A 74 9.65 -6.08 -0.11
CA LEU A 74 9.66 -7.36 0.59
C LEU A 74 11.09 -7.83 0.86
N GLY A 75 11.30 -8.37 2.06
CA GLY A 75 12.52 -9.08 2.42
C GLY A 75 12.57 -10.48 1.80
N LYS A 76 13.67 -11.20 2.07
CA LYS A 76 13.89 -12.57 1.54
C LYS A 76 12.78 -13.56 1.84
N ASP A 77 12.06 -13.37 2.95
CA ASP A 77 10.98 -14.20 3.47
C ASP A 77 9.60 -13.76 2.98
N GLY A 78 9.52 -12.72 2.16
CA GLY A 78 8.26 -12.13 1.70
C GLY A 78 7.63 -11.17 2.71
N TYR A 79 8.27 -10.91 3.84
CA TYR A 79 7.77 -9.97 4.83
C TYR A 79 8.05 -8.51 4.40
N PRO A 80 7.12 -7.55 4.60
CA PRO A 80 7.38 -6.16 4.24
C PRO A 80 8.46 -5.54 5.14
N VAL A 81 9.58 -5.14 4.53
CA VAL A 81 10.70 -4.46 5.20
C VAL A 81 10.72 -2.95 4.97
N GLY A 82 9.81 -2.45 4.12
CA GLY A 82 9.66 -1.04 3.81
C GLY A 82 8.64 -0.81 2.70
N ALA A 83 8.61 0.40 2.16
CA ALA A 83 7.79 0.74 1.00
C ALA A 83 8.43 1.88 0.20
N VAL A 84 8.12 1.94 -1.10
CA VAL A 84 8.37 3.11 -1.96
C VAL A 84 7.04 3.80 -2.19
N SER A 85 7.02 5.12 -2.15
CA SER A 85 5.82 5.89 -2.49
C SER A 85 6.13 7.12 -3.32
N VAL A 86 5.13 7.57 -4.08
CA VAL A 86 5.14 8.82 -4.84
C VAL A 86 3.88 9.60 -4.49
N ALA A 87 4.07 10.85 -4.10
CA ALA A 87 3.00 11.78 -3.76
C ALA A 87 2.97 12.95 -4.74
N GLY A 88 1.81 13.53 -4.96
CA GLY A 88 1.67 14.77 -5.70
C GLY A 88 0.30 15.42 -5.54
N PRO A 89 0.12 16.63 -6.07
CA PRO A 89 -1.14 17.34 -5.96
C PRO A 89 -2.28 16.61 -6.69
N VAL A 90 -3.47 16.55 -6.08
CA VAL A 90 -4.66 15.86 -6.61
C VAL A 90 -5.01 16.27 -8.05
N PHE A 91 -4.84 17.56 -8.40
CA PHE A 91 -5.15 18.07 -9.74
C PHE A 91 -4.16 17.58 -10.83
N ARG A 92 -2.99 17.07 -10.44
CA ARG A 92 -1.98 16.49 -11.34
C ARG A 92 -2.00 14.96 -11.32
N PHE A 93 -2.60 14.36 -10.29
CA PHE A 93 -2.71 12.92 -10.08
C PHE A 93 -4.14 12.46 -10.44
N THR A 94 -4.46 12.55 -11.73
CA THR A 94 -5.67 11.95 -12.32
C THR A 94 -5.66 10.43 -12.15
N ASP A 95 -6.80 9.77 -12.34
CA ASP A 95 -6.90 8.30 -12.19
C ASP A 95 -5.96 7.55 -13.15
N GLU A 96 -5.90 7.97 -14.42
CA GLU A 96 -4.95 7.41 -15.39
C GLU A 96 -3.49 7.58 -14.94
N ARG A 97 -3.17 8.75 -14.37
CA ARG A 97 -1.82 9.02 -13.87
C ARG A 97 -1.51 8.13 -12.66
N VAL A 98 -2.44 7.99 -11.74
CA VAL A 98 -2.31 7.17 -10.54
C VAL A 98 -2.12 5.70 -10.90
N GLU A 99 -2.89 5.18 -11.86
CA GLU A 99 -2.70 3.81 -12.35
C GLU A 99 -1.31 3.63 -12.98
N SER A 100 -0.89 4.56 -13.85
CA SER A 100 0.42 4.52 -14.50
C SER A 100 1.58 4.59 -13.51
N VAL A 101 1.49 5.49 -12.52
CA VAL A 101 2.51 5.65 -11.47
C VAL A 101 2.49 4.45 -10.52
N GLY A 102 1.32 3.92 -10.16
CA GLY A 102 1.17 2.74 -9.31
C GLY A 102 1.90 1.52 -9.89
N LYS A 103 1.71 1.24 -11.19
CA LYS A 103 2.44 0.16 -11.90
C LYS A 103 3.96 0.35 -11.85
N ARG A 104 4.44 1.59 -12.00
CA ARG A 104 5.88 1.91 -11.93
C ARG A 104 6.43 1.73 -10.52
N VAL A 105 5.72 2.24 -9.51
CA VAL A 105 6.10 2.12 -8.10
C VAL A 105 6.14 0.66 -7.67
N PHE A 106 5.16 -0.15 -8.10
CA PHE A 106 5.19 -1.60 -7.86
C PHE A 106 6.39 -2.28 -8.52
N GLY A 107 6.68 -1.97 -9.79
CA GLY A 107 7.87 -2.48 -10.49
C GLY A 107 9.17 -2.10 -9.77
N THR A 108 9.31 -0.86 -9.32
CA THR A 108 10.45 -0.39 -8.53
C THR A 108 10.58 -1.14 -7.22
N ALA A 109 9.49 -1.30 -6.46
CA ALA A 109 9.51 -2.02 -5.20
C ALA A 109 9.91 -3.49 -5.39
N ARG A 110 9.48 -4.15 -6.47
CA ARG A 110 9.92 -5.51 -6.83
C ARG A 110 11.41 -5.61 -7.14
N ILE A 111 11.98 -4.63 -7.84
CA ILE A 111 13.42 -4.58 -8.12
C ILE A 111 14.21 -4.48 -6.82
N ILE A 112 13.80 -3.58 -5.91
CA ILE A 112 14.44 -3.41 -4.61
C ILE A 112 14.30 -4.71 -3.79
N SER A 113 13.11 -5.31 -3.77
CA SER A 113 12.87 -6.57 -3.06
C SER A 113 13.79 -7.68 -3.57
N TYR A 114 13.95 -7.80 -4.89
CA TYR A 114 14.86 -8.76 -5.50
C TYR A 114 16.33 -8.54 -5.07
N GLN A 115 16.77 -7.29 -5.02
CA GLN A 115 18.11 -6.92 -4.52
C GLN A 115 18.29 -7.26 -3.04
N LEU A 116 17.21 -7.27 -2.25
CA LEU A 116 17.20 -7.70 -0.84
C LEU A 116 17.03 -9.22 -0.67
N GLY A 117 17.01 -9.99 -1.75
CA GLY A 117 16.94 -11.44 -1.73
C GLY A 117 15.53 -12.03 -1.79
N TYR A 118 14.49 -11.21 -2.01
CA TYR A 118 13.15 -11.72 -2.30
C TYR A 118 13.14 -12.38 -3.68
N SER A 119 12.74 -13.65 -3.74
CA SER A 119 12.54 -14.35 -5.00
C SER A 119 11.25 -15.14 -4.96
N THR A 120 10.47 -15.09 -6.04
CA THR A 120 9.23 -15.87 -6.17
C THR A 120 9.49 -17.32 -6.56
N ASN A 121 10.75 -17.76 -6.64
CA ASN A 121 11.15 -19.09 -7.14
C ASN A 121 11.07 -20.21 -6.08
N GLY A 122 10.21 -20.05 -5.07
CA GLY A 122 10.04 -21.00 -3.96
C GLY A 122 8.72 -21.78 -3.95
N GLY A 123 7.91 -21.76 -5.02
CA GLY A 123 6.66 -22.52 -5.06
C GLY A 123 6.02 -22.54 -6.44
N GLN A 124 5.60 -23.73 -6.87
CA GLN A 124 4.76 -23.93 -8.05
C GLN A 124 3.49 -23.08 -7.99
N GLY A 125 3.09 -22.47 -9.11
CA GLY A 125 1.71 -22.02 -9.32
C GLY A 125 1.58 -20.61 -9.90
N GLY A 126 1.56 -20.53 -11.23
CA GLY A 126 0.77 -19.60 -12.05
C GLY A 126 0.72 -18.11 -11.71
N LEU A 127 1.35 -17.31 -12.56
CA LEU A 127 0.66 -16.31 -13.40
C LEU A 127 1.35 -16.28 -14.78
#